data_AF-A0A1D9QLK2-F1
#
_entry.id   AF-A0A1D9QLK2-F1
#
_cell.length_a   1.000
_cell.length_b   1.000
_cell.length_c   1.000
_cell.angle_alpha   90.00
_cell.angle_beta   90.00
_cell.angle_gamma   90.00
#
_symmetry.space_group_name_H-M   'P 1'
#
loop_
_entity.id
_entity.type
_entity.pdbx_description
1 polymer ?
#
loop_
_entity_poly.entity_id
_entity_poly.type
_entity_poly.pdbx_seq_one_letter_code
_entity_poly.pdbx_strand_id
1 'polypeptide(L)'
;MAQTLTLEELLAGLENGNYAKEPLSDVAPTLRGYSMIWKLWENYLTRLGDTSSKPTLRVIKGFFTMLAKERTGLLSKRLSVKTLIQYAIRFKSVYEQKHNEELESMEELRIFIKTTLAKSLGLSTKTRPKPIASLNDLQDILSYLWMNDPVNFLYERARIQIALLVLILVYTAARPGAIIESHAYYMTGQAMLYKVQ
;
A
#
# COMPACT_ATOMS: atom_id res chain seq x y z
N MET A 1 -44.31 18.65 -1.47
CA MET A 1 -43.70 19.40 -0.36
C MET A 1 -42.40 18.69 0.00
N ALA A 2 -41.25 19.28 -0.27
CA ALA A 2 -39.96 18.71 0.11
C ALA A 2 -39.77 18.92 1.62
N GLN A 3 -39.70 17.84 2.39
CA GLN A 3 -39.33 17.91 3.80
C GLN A 3 -37.83 18.24 3.88
N THR A 4 -37.51 19.48 4.22
CA THR A 4 -36.15 19.87 4.62
C THR A 4 -35.86 19.25 5.98
N LEU A 5 -34.99 18.24 6.01
CA LEU A 5 -34.45 17.70 7.25
C LEU A 5 -33.71 18.80 8.02
N THR A 6 -33.93 18.84 9.32
CA THR A 6 -33.31 19.80 10.24
C THR A 6 -31.84 19.48 10.49
N LEU A 7 -31.03 20.49 10.85
CA LEU A 7 -29.60 20.32 11.11
C LEU A 7 -29.34 19.25 12.19
N GLU A 8 -30.20 19.16 13.20
CA GLU A 8 -30.08 18.17 14.27
C GLU A 8 -30.35 16.74 13.78
N GLU A 9 -31.31 16.54 12.87
CA GLU A 9 -31.54 15.23 12.24
C GLU A 9 -30.37 14.79 11.36
N LEU A 10 -29.68 15.73 10.72
CA LEU A 10 -28.46 15.47 9.95
C LEU A 10 -27.27 15.09 10.85
N LEU A 11 -27.20 15.64 12.06
CA LEU A 11 -26.10 15.42 13.00
C LEU A 11 -26.31 14.22 13.93
N ALA A 12 -27.56 13.80 14.18
CA ALA A 12 -27.90 12.66 15.04
C ALA A 12 -27.25 11.33 14.58
N GLY A 13 -26.99 11.18 13.28
CA GLY A 13 -26.27 10.01 12.72
C GLY A 13 -24.74 10.07 12.87
N LEU A 14 -24.17 11.25 13.14
CA LEU A 14 -22.73 11.45 13.30
C LEU A 14 -22.28 11.29 14.76
N GLU A 15 -23.15 11.62 15.73
CA GLU A 15 -22.82 11.61 17.15
C GLU A 15 -22.80 10.19 17.77
N ASN A 16 -23.53 9.24 17.17
CA ASN A 16 -23.56 7.84 17.60
C ASN A 16 -22.64 6.91 16.79
N GLY A 17 -21.85 7.47 15.88
CA GLY A 17 -20.79 6.75 15.20
C GLY A 17 -19.67 6.45 16.17
N ASN A 18 -19.76 5.35 16.91
CA ASN A 18 -18.59 4.71 17.47
C ASN A 18 -17.78 4.16 16.27
N TYR A 19 -17.05 5.04 15.58
CA TYR A 19 -16.08 4.70 14.54
C TYR A 19 -14.87 4.04 15.21
N ALA A 20 -15.10 3.00 16.01
CA ALA A 20 -14.09 1.97 16.15
C ALA A 20 -13.74 1.59 14.72
N LYS A 21 -12.52 1.92 14.30
CA LYS A 21 -12.01 1.48 13.00
C LYS A 21 -12.16 -0.03 13.02
N GLU A 22 -13.19 -0.56 12.36
CA GLU A 22 -13.24 -1.99 12.11
C GLU A 22 -11.89 -2.34 11.49
N PRO A 23 -11.14 -3.27 12.09
CA PRO A 23 -9.85 -3.64 11.54
C PRO A 23 -10.11 -4.08 10.11
N LEU A 24 -9.56 -3.34 9.16
CA LEU A 24 -9.64 -3.68 7.74
C LEU A 24 -9.25 -5.16 7.63
N SER A 25 -10.14 -5.96 7.03
CA SER A 25 -9.90 -7.38 6.80
C SER A 25 -8.48 -7.59 6.25
N ASP A 26 -7.72 -8.47 6.89
CA ASP A 26 -6.30 -8.69 6.58
C ASP A 26 -6.14 -9.27 5.17
N VAL A 27 -6.01 -8.39 4.17
CA VAL A 27 -5.80 -8.83 2.79
C VAL A 27 -4.39 -9.41 2.66
N ALA A 28 -4.25 -10.56 2.01
CA ALA A 28 -2.98 -11.30 1.87
C ALA A 28 -1.73 -10.47 1.47
N PRO A 29 -1.82 -9.44 0.60
CA PRO A 29 -0.67 -8.57 0.29
C PRO A 29 -0.17 -7.76 1.49
N THR A 30 -1.06 -7.33 2.37
CA THR A 30 -0.76 -6.58 3.59
C THR A 30 -0.05 -7.49 4.59
N LEU A 31 -0.58 -8.70 4.79
CA LEU A 31 0.02 -9.75 5.62
C LEU A 31 1.45 -10.09 5.16
N ARG A 32 1.70 -10.22 3.85
CA ARG A 32 3.06 -10.47 3.33
C ARG A 32 4.04 -9.38 3.78
N GLY A 33 3.62 -8.12 3.71
CA GLY A 33 4.44 -6.98 4.15
C GLY A 33 4.71 -7.00 5.66
N TYR A 34 3.72 -7.39 6.44
CA TYR A 34 3.78 -7.54 7.89
C TYR A 34 4.69 -8.69 8.31
N SER A 35 4.52 -9.88 7.74
CA SER A 35 5.38 -11.03 8.01
C SER A 35 6.84 -10.75 7.61
N MET A 36 7.09 -10.02 6.52
CA MET A 36 8.43 -9.64 6.12
C MET A 36 9.11 -8.76 7.18
N ILE A 37 8.45 -7.68 7.63
CA ILE A 37 9.07 -6.75 8.58
C ILE A 37 9.26 -7.42 9.95
N TRP A 38 8.34 -8.29 10.34
CA TRP A 38 8.44 -9.03 11.59
C TRP A 38 9.61 -10.03 11.60
N LYS A 39 9.79 -10.80 10.52
CA LYS A 39 10.96 -11.68 10.37
C LYS A 39 12.28 -10.91 10.44
N LEU A 40 12.32 -9.69 9.93
CA LEU A 40 13.52 -8.85 10.03
C LEU A 40 13.79 -8.37 11.45
N TRP A 41 12.72 -8.08 12.19
CA TRP A 41 12.80 -7.72 13.59
C TRP A 41 13.31 -8.91 14.43
N GLU A 42 12.78 -10.12 14.24
CA GLU A 42 13.26 -11.33 14.91
C GLU A 42 14.73 -11.62 14.60
N ASN A 43 15.13 -11.47 13.33
CA ASN A 43 16.54 -11.59 12.91
C ASN A 43 17.45 -10.54 13.56
N TYR A 44 16.92 -9.37 13.91
CA TYR A 44 17.68 -8.33 14.60
C TYR A 44 17.82 -8.63 16.10
N LEU A 45 16.73 -9.07 16.75
CA LEU A 45 16.72 -9.48 18.15
C LEU A 45 17.66 -10.67 18.42
N THR A 46 17.63 -11.67 17.54
CA THR A 46 18.55 -12.82 17.62
C THR A 46 20.03 -12.39 17.54
N ARG A 47 20.36 -11.37 16.73
CA ARG A 47 21.72 -10.80 16.66
C ARG A 47 22.10 -10.00 17.90
N LEU A 48 21.14 -9.38 18.57
CA LEU A 48 21.36 -8.67 19.84
C LEU A 48 21.55 -9.62 21.03
N GLY A 49 21.18 -10.90 20.88
CA GLY A 49 21.17 -11.86 21.98
C GLY A 49 20.03 -11.64 22.98
N ASP A 50 19.04 -10.81 22.64
CA ASP A 50 17.90 -10.48 23.49
C ASP A 50 16.60 -10.81 22.74
N THR A 51 15.98 -11.93 23.11
CA THR A 51 14.78 -12.46 22.46
C THR A 51 13.48 -11.85 22.99
N SER A 52 13.54 -11.02 24.05
CA SER A 52 12.34 -10.52 24.73
C SER A 52 12.34 -9.01 24.95
N SER A 53 13.32 -8.26 24.40
CA SER A 53 13.39 -6.82 24.62
C SER A 53 12.13 -6.12 24.13
N LYS A 54 11.43 -5.41 25.03
CA LYS A 54 10.42 -4.42 24.65
C LYS A 54 11.10 -3.43 23.69
N PRO A 55 10.49 -3.05 22.57
CA PRO A 55 11.13 -2.19 21.58
C PRO A 55 11.23 -0.76 22.12
N THR A 56 12.25 -0.51 22.94
CA THR A 56 12.64 0.84 23.34
C THR A 56 13.08 1.60 22.09
N LEU A 57 12.84 2.91 22.06
CA LEU A 57 13.25 3.77 20.94
C LEU A 57 14.70 3.54 20.50
N ARG A 58 15.64 3.35 21.43
CA ARG A 58 17.04 3.05 21.13
C ARG A 58 17.20 1.77 20.30
N VAL A 59 16.51 0.70 20.70
CA VAL A 59 16.55 -0.60 20.02
C VAL A 59 15.95 -0.49 18.62
N ILE A 60 14.82 0.22 18.48
CA ILE A 60 14.18 0.46 17.19
C ILE A 60 15.08 1.31 16.27
N LYS A 61 15.70 2.37 16.78
CA LYS A 61 16.67 3.17 16.01
C LYS A 61 17.83 2.31 15.50
N GLY A 62 18.32 1.38 16.33
CA GLY A 62 19.33 0.39 15.93
C GLY A 62 18.85 -0.53 14.81
N PHE A 63 17.62 -1.07 14.92
CA PHE A 63 17.00 -1.89 13.88
C PHE A 63 16.90 -1.16 12.53
N PHE A 64 16.39 0.07 12.52
CA PHE A 64 16.30 0.86 11.28
C PHE A 64 17.66 1.28 10.73
N THR A 65 18.67 1.43 11.59
CA THR A 65 20.05 1.69 11.17
C THR A 65 20.66 0.46 10.48
N MET A 66 20.45 -0.74 11.03
CA MET A 66 20.84 -2.00 10.38
C MET A 66 20.15 -2.16 9.03
N LEU A 67 18.82 -1.97 8.96
CA LEU A 67 18.07 -2.05 7.71
C LEU A 67 18.62 -1.09 6.64
N ALA A 68 18.91 0.16 7.01
CA ALA A 68 19.43 1.15 6.09
C ALA A 68 20.86 0.86 5.58
N LYS A 69 21.66 0.12 6.37
CA LYS A 69 23.04 -0.26 6.01
C LYS A 69 23.08 -1.53 5.17
N GLU A 70 22.31 -2.55 5.55
CA GLU A 70 22.41 -3.90 4.98
C GLU A 70 21.52 -4.11 3.75
N ARG A 71 20.42 -3.37 3.63
CA ARG A 71 19.47 -3.58 2.53
C ARG A 71 19.69 -2.62 1.37
N THR A 72 19.60 -3.19 0.18
CA THR A 72 19.65 -2.46 -1.08
C THR A 72 18.28 -1.92 -1.45
N GLY A 73 18.27 -0.72 -2.02
CA GLY A 73 17.06 -0.08 -2.52
C GLY A 73 16.96 -0.19 -4.03
N LEU A 74 15.76 0.02 -4.57
CA LEU A 74 15.54 0.06 -6.02
C LEU A 74 16.09 1.35 -6.67
N LEU A 75 16.09 2.47 -5.92
CA LEU A 75 16.50 3.78 -6.41
C LEU A 75 18.00 4.07 -6.23
N SER A 76 18.63 3.39 -5.28
CA SER A 76 20.00 3.66 -4.86
C SER A 76 20.55 2.43 -4.15
N LYS A 77 21.87 2.39 -3.94
CA LYS A 77 22.57 1.32 -3.21
C LYS A 77 21.92 1.00 -1.84
N ARG A 78 21.27 1.98 -1.20
CA ARG A 78 20.56 1.84 0.08
C ARG A 78 19.06 2.09 -0.07
N LEU A 79 18.29 1.62 0.92
CA LEU A 79 16.86 1.93 1.04
C LEU A 79 16.61 3.45 1.05
N SER A 80 15.51 3.86 0.40
CA SER A 80 15.06 5.26 0.44
C SER A 80 14.46 5.62 1.80
N VAL A 81 14.47 6.91 2.14
CA VAL A 81 13.79 7.44 3.33
C VAL A 81 12.32 7.04 3.33
N LYS A 82 11.66 7.11 2.16
CA LYS A 82 10.25 6.73 1.99
C LYS A 82 10.01 5.25 2.31
N THR A 83 10.89 4.36 1.85
CA THR A 83 10.79 2.92 2.14
C THR A 83 10.94 2.63 3.63
N LEU A 84 11.90 3.27 4.29
CA LEU A 84 12.11 3.10 5.74
C LEU A 84 10.93 3.62 6.55
N ILE A 85 10.34 4.76 6.19
CA ILE A 85 9.11 5.26 6.83
C ILE A 85 7.96 4.25 6.67
N GLN A 86 7.81 3.67 5.48
CA GLN A 86 6.78 2.65 5.25
C GLN A 86 7.01 1.39 6.10
N TYR A 87 8.27 0.99 6.28
CA TYR A 87 8.64 -0.11 7.16
C TYR A 87 8.36 0.22 8.62
N ALA A 88 8.59 1.47 9.06
CA ALA A 88 8.24 1.92 10.42
C ALA A 88 6.73 1.85 10.66
N ILE A 89 5.91 2.29 9.69
CA ILE A 89 4.44 2.18 9.79
C ILE A 89 4.01 0.72 9.92
N ARG A 90 4.54 -0.17 9.07
CA ARG A 90 4.21 -1.60 9.13
C ARG A 90 4.67 -2.23 10.45
N PHE A 91 5.86 -1.87 10.92
CA PHE A 91 6.38 -2.35 12.18
C PHE A 91 5.47 -1.95 13.35
N LYS A 92 5.04 -0.68 13.42
CA LYS A 92 4.05 -0.19 14.39
C LYS A 92 2.81 -1.09 14.38
N SER A 93 2.19 -1.21 13.20
CA SER A 93 0.94 -1.98 13.05
C SER A 93 1.08 -3.43 13.50
N VAL A 94 2.16 -4.12 13.11
CA VAL A 94 2.37 -5.52 13.49
C VAL A 94 2.66 -5.67 14.99
N TYR A 95 3.43 -4.75 15.57
CA TYR A 95 3.73 -4.77 17.00
C TYR A 95 2.45 -4.59 17.83
N GLU A 96 1.65 -3.59 17.49
CA GLU A 96 0.38 -3.29 18.17
C GLU A 96 -0.61 -4.46 18.07
N GLN A 97 -0.71 -5.07 16.89
CA GLN A 97 -1.55 -6.26 16.70
C GLN A 97 -1.09 -7.46 17.53
N LYS A 98 0.23 -7.68 17.68
CA LYS A 98 0.78 -8.84 18.39
C LYS A 98 0.75 -8.69 19.91
N HIS A 99 0.96 -7.47 20.41
CA HIS A 99 1.14 -7.21 21.84
C HIS A 99 -0.05 -6.49 22.48
N ASN A 100 -1.00 -6.00 21.68
CA ASN A 100 -2.14 -5.21 22.14
C ASN A 100 -1.69 -3.98 22.97
N GLU A 101 -0.51 -3.42 22.65
CA GLU A 101 0.11 -2.27 23.29
C GLU A 101 0.50 -1.23 22.22
N GLU A 102 0.22 0.06 22.47
CA GLU A 102 0.60 1.14 21.55
C GLU A 102 2.12 1.41 21.59
N LEU A 103 2.69 1.64 20.40
CA LEU A 103 4.08 2.06 20.25
C LEU A 103 4.18 3.60 20.24
N GLU A 104 4.45 4.18 21.41
CA GLU A 104 4.52 5.65 21.61
C GLU A 104 5.64 6.34 20.80
N SER A 105 6.76 5.65 20.57
CA SER A 105 8.01 6.26 20.05
C SER A 105 8.06 6.49 18.53
N MET A 106 6.91 6.57 17.86
CA MET A 106 6.84 6.52 16.39
C MET A 106 7.15 7.84 15.69
N GLU A 107 6.79 8.97 16.27
CA GLU A 107 7.11 10.28 15.69
C GLU A 107 8.61 10.56 15.79
N GLU A 108 9.22 10.27 16.93
CA GLU A 108 10.66 10.38 17.13
C GLU A 108 11.45 9.47 16.17
N LEU A 109 10.96 8.26 15.90
CA LEU A 109 11.56 7.37 14.92
C LEU A 109 11.49 7.97 13.51
N ARG A 110 10.35 8.55 13.11
CA ARG A 110 10.19 9.19 11.81
C ARG A 110 11.15 10.38 11.65
N ILE A 111 11.26 11.21 12.68
CA ILE A 111 12.21 12.34 12.69
C ILE A 111 13.64 11.81 12.54
N PHE A 112 14.04 10.81 13.33
CA PHE A 112 15.35 10.17 13.22
C PHE A 112 15.66 9.66 11.81
N ILE A 113 14.71 8.94 11.18
CA ILE A 113 14.88 8.40 9.82
C ILE A 113 15.06 9.54 8.80
N LYS A 114 14.21 10.58 8.87
CA LYS A 114 14.24 11.70 7.92
C LYS A 114 15.47 12.60 8.07
N THR A 115 16.06 12.66 9.27
CA THR A 115 17.13 13.61 9.60
C THR A 115 18.47 12.92 9.76
N THR A 116 18.70 12.31 10.92
CA THR A 116 19.98 11.77 11.36
C THR A 116 20.41 10.61 10.48
N LEU A 117 19.50 9.66 10.24
CA LEU A 117 19.80 8.48 9.44
C LEU A 117 19.96 8.82 7.95
N ALA A 118 19.08 9.69 7.43
CA ALA A 118 19.16 10.16 6.05
C ALA A 118 20.48 10.89 5.77
N LYS A 119 20.89 11.81 6.66
CA LYS A 119 22.12 12.59 6.52
C LYS A 119 23.37 11.73 6.68
N SER A 120 23.40 10.85 7.68
CA SER A 120 24.58 9.99 7.96
C SER A 120 24.85 8.95 6.88
N LEU A 121 23.81 8.40 6.26
CA LEU A 121 23.94 7.35 5.24
C LEU A 121 23.69 7.85 3.80
N GLY A 122 23.47 9.14 3.60
CA GLY A 122 23.17 9.70 2.28
C GLY A 122 21.95 9.05 1.62
N LEU A 123 20.88 8.82 2.39
CA LEU A 123 19.71 8.10 1.91
C LEU A 123 18.95 8.93 0.87
N SER A 124 18.49 8.26 -0.20
CA SER A 124 17.72 8.92 -1.24
C SER A 124 16.34 9.36 -0.75
N THR A 125 16.01 10.63 -1.01
CA THR A 125 14.67 11.22 -0.89
C THR A 125 13.97 11.34 -2.24
N LYS A 126 14.62 10.91 -3.32
CA LYS A 126 14.07 11.02 -4.68
C LYS A 126 12.82 10.16 -4.82
N THR A 127 11.84 10.68 -5.55
CA THR A 127 10.70 9.90 -5.99
C THR A 127 11.08 9.18 -7.28
N ARG A 128 10.70 7.90 -7.40
CA ARG A 128 10.85 7.16 -8.66
C ARG A 128 10.03 7.87 -9.74
N PRO A 129 10.61 8.25 -10.89
CA PRO A 129 9.81 8.76 -12.00
C PRO A 129 8.82 7.66 -12.40
N LYS A 130 7.53 8.01 -12.45
CA LYS A 130 6.51 7.10 -12.97
C LYS A 130 6.58 7.18 -14.49
N PRO A 131 6.81 6.08 -15.22
CA PRO A 131 6.65 6.10 -16.66
C PRO A 131 5.19 6.43 -16.95
N ILE A 132 4.97 7.37 -17.86
CA ILE A 132 3.64 7.74 -18.34
C ILE A 132 3.48 7.08 -19.70
N ALA A 133 2.45 6.25 -19.86
CA ALA A 133 2.12 5.65 -21.13
C ALA A 133 1.63 6.75 -22.08
N SER A 134 2.23 6.82 -23.26
CA SER A 134 1.87 7.69 -24.35
C SER A 134 0.78 7.07 -25.23
N LEU A 135 0.26 7.86 -26.18
CA LEU A 135 -0.67 7.34 -27.19
C LEU A 135 -0.03 6.28 -28.08
N ASN A 136 1.27 6.39 -28.34
CA ASN A 136 2.01 5.39 -29.12
C ASN A 136 2.04 4.05 -28.37
N ASP A 137 2.27 4.08 -27.05
CA ASP A 137 2.23 2.86 -26.23
C ASP A 137 0.85 2.18 -26.29
N LEU A 138 -0.23 2.97 -26.33
CA LEU A 138 -1.58 2.41 -26.52
C LEU A 138 -1.75 1.76 -27.89
N GLN A 139 -1.31 2.42 -28.95
CA GLN A 139 -1.37 1.87 -30.30
C GLN A 139 -0.56 0.57 -30.41
N ASP A 140 0.62 0.54 -29.81
CA ASP A 140 1.47 -0.65 -29.76
C ASP A 140 0.78 -1.78 -28.99
N ILE A 141 0.23 -1.50 -27.80
CA ILE A 141 -0.50 -2.50 -26.99
C ILE A 141 -1.69 -3.09 -27.78
N LEU A 142 -2.51 -2.24 -28.41
CA LEU A 142 -3.66 -2.71 -29.16
C LEU A 142 -3.24 -3.47 -30.42
N SER A 143 -2.29 -2.93 -31.20
CA SER A 143 -1.77 -3.59 -32.40
C SER A 143 -1.16 -4.95 -32.06
N TYR A 144 -0.39 -5.02 -30.97
CA TYR A 144 0.19 -6.27 -30.49
C TYR A 144 -0.88 -7.27 -30.05
N LEU A 145 -1.96 -6.83 -29.40
CA LEU A 145 -3.08 -7.68 -28.99
C LEU A 145 -3.87 -8.26 -30.18
N TRP A 146 -3.94 -7.54 -31.30
CA TRP A 146 -4.72 -7.94 -32.48
C TRP A 146 -3.90 -8.66 -33.56
N MET A 147 -2.65 -8.25 -33.77
CA MET A 147 -1.84 -8.68 -34.90
C MET A 147 -0.85 -9.80 -34.54
N ASN A 148 -0.35 -9.78 -33.31
CA ASN A 148 0.47 -10.85 -32.81
C ASN A 148 -0.47 -11.76 -32.01
N ASP A 149 -0.37 -13.07 -32.21
CA ASP A 149 -1.05 -14.04 -31.35
C ASP A 149 -0.06 -14.69 -30.36
N PRO A 150 0.56 -13.92 -29.43
CA PRO A 150 1.55 -14.45 -28.51
C PRO A 150 0.90 -15.16 -27.32
N VAL A 151 -0.40 -14.92 -27.10
CA VAL A 151 -1.17 -15.47 -25.99
C VAL A 151 -2.29 -16.30 -26.59
N ASN A 152 -2.18 -17.62 -26.47
CA ASN A 152 -3.28 -18.53 -26.76
C ASN A 152 -4.43 -18.24 -25.79
N PHE A 153 -5.35 -17.35 -26.19
CA PHE A 153 -6.56 -17.10 -25.42
C PHE A 153 -7.42 -18.35 -25.47
N LEU A 154 -7.89 -18.82 -24.31
CA LEU A 154 -8.84 -19.93 -24.25
C LEU A 154 -10.13 -19.64 -25.05
N TYR A 155 -10.53 -18.36 -25.09
CA TYR A 155 -11.63 -17.85 -25.90
C TYR A 155 -11.26 -16.50 -26.52
N GLU A 156 -11.52 -16.33 -27.82
CA GLU A 156 -11.25 -15.06 -28.52
C GLU A 156 -12.01 -13.85 -27.94
N ARG A 157 -13.14 -14.10 -27.28
CA ARG A 157 -13.86 -13.07 -26.49
C ARG A 157 -12.95 -12.37 -25.48
N ALA A 158 -12.01 -13.09 -24.85
CA ALA A 158 -11.12 -12.52 -23.86
C ALA A 158 -10.22 -11.43 -24.47
N ARG A 159 -9.78 -11.60 -25.72
CA ARG A 159 -9.00 -10.60 -26.46
C ARG A 159 -9.79 -9.29 -26.60
N ILE A 160 -11.06 -9.39 -27.01
CA ILE A 160 -11.97 -8.23 -27.15
C ILE A 160 -12.19 -7.54 -25.79
N GLN A 161 -12.41 -8.32 -24.73
CA GLN A 161 -12.64 -7.79 -23.39
C GLN A 161 -11.40 -7.04 -22.86
N ILE A 162 -10.20 -7.59 -23.08
CA ILE A 162 -8.95 -6.93 -22.69
C ILE A 162 -8.76 -5.63 -23.47
N ALA A 163 -8.99 -5.64 -24.79
CA ALA A 163 -8.90 -4.43 -25.61
C ALA A 163 -9.84 -3.34 -25.10
N LEU A 164 -11.10 -3.68 -24.82
CA LEU A 164 -12.09 -2.76 -24.27
C LEU A 164 -11.66 -2.22 -22.90
N LEU A 165 -11.17 -3.07 -22.00
CA LEU A 165 -10.71 -2.66 -20.67
C LEU A 165 -9.55 -1.67 -20.74
N VAL A 166 -8.58 -1.91 -21.63
CA VAL A 166 -7.47 -0.98 -21.88
C VAL A 166 -8.00 0.39 -22.33
N LEU A 167 -8.95 0.41 -23.26
CA LEU A 167 -9.56 1.66 -23.72
C LEU A 167 -10.29 2.40 -22.60
N ILE A 168 -11.11 1.70 -21.80
CA ILE A 168 -11.81 2.32 -20.67
C ILE A 168 -10.80 2.91 -19.68
N LEU A 169 -9.74 2.17 -19.33
CA LEU A 169 -8.69 2.67 -18.43
C LEU A 169 -8.02 3.95 -18.94
N VAL A 170 -7.70 4.00 -20.24
CA VAL A 170 -7.06 5.18 -20.84
C VAL A 170 -8.02 6.37 -20.88
N TYR A 171 -9.25 6.17 -21.35
CA TYR A 171 -10.18 7.29 -21.55
C TYR A 171 -10.82 7.82 -20.26
N THR A 172 -10.91 6.99 -19.21
CA THR A 172 -11.47 7.41 -17.92
C THR A 172 -10.41 7.76 -16.88
N ALA A 173 -9.14 7.40 -17.13
CA ALA A 173 -8.07 7.41 -16.12
C ALA A 173 -8.46 6.68 -14.81
N ALA A 174 -9.45 5.78 -14.86
CA ALA A 174 -9.92 5.04 -13.71
C ALA A 174 -8.85 4.05 -13.23
N ARG A 175 -8.87 3.75 -11.94
CA ARG A 175 -8.07 2.64 -11.40
C ARG A 175 -8.70 1.32 -11.88
N PRO A 176 -7.91 0.28 -12.18
CA PRO A 176 -8.46 -1.04 -12.54
C PRO A 176 -9.51 -1.54 -11.54
N GLY A 177 -9.29 -1.35 -10.24
CA GLY A 177 -10.23 -1.73 -9.19
C GLY A 177 -11.55 -0.96 -9.16
N ALA A 178 -11.69 0.14 -9.91
CA ALA A 178 -12.95 0.88 -10.06
C ALA A 178 -13.79 0.34 -11.24
N ILE A 179 -13.14 -0.26 -12.25
CA ILE A 179 -13.82 -0.86 -13.41
C ILE A 179 -14.15 -2.32 -13.13
N ILE A 180 -13.19 -3.06 -12.56
CA ILE A 180 -13.32 -4.47 -12.22
C ILE A 180 -13.24 -4.59 -10.71
N GLU A 181 -14.22 -5.26 -10.11
CA GLU A 181 -14.21 -5.51 -8.68
C GLU A 181 -12.97 -6.33 -8.31
N SER A 182 -12.10 -5.74 -7.50
CA SER A 182 -10.96 -6.44 -6.94
C SER A 182 -11.43 -7.37 -5.83
N HIS A 183 -10.74 -8.49 -5.62
CA HIS A 183 -11.00 -9.38 -4.48
C HIS A 183 -10.97 -8.67 -3.12
N ALA A 184 -10.20 -7.58 -3.00
CA ALA A 184 -10.14 -6.75 -1.79
C ALA A 184 -11.45 -5.94 -1.54
N TYR A 185 -12.32 -5.84 -2.55
CA TYR A 185 -13.58 -5.11 -2.52
C TYR A 185 -14.74 -6.01 -3.00
N TYR A 186 -14.58 -7.33 -2.97
CA TYR A 186 -15.59 -8.28 -3.45
C TYR A 186 -16.93 -8.09 -2.73
N MET A 187 -18.03 -8.04 -3.48
CA MET A 187 -19.41 -7.84 -3.00
C MET A 187 -19.66 -6.48 -2.30
N THR A 188 -18.79 -5.49 -2.50
CA THR A 188 -19.01 -4.15 -1.93
C THR A 188 -19.88 -3.27 -2.83
N GLY A 189 -20.07 -3.66 -4.10
CA GLY A 189 -20.85 -2.89 -5.08
C GLY A 189 -20.18 -1.57 -5.48
N GLN A 190 -18.90 -1.38 -5.15
CA GLN A 190 -18.14 -0.14 -5.42
C GLN A 190 -17.50 -0.08 -6.81
N ALA A 191 -17.57 -1.16 -7.60
CA ALA A 191 -17.13 -1.18 -8.98
C ALA A 191 -18.18 -0.57 -9.92
N MET A 192 -17.81 -0.29 -11.17
CA MET A 192 -18.76 0.15 -12.19
C MET A 192 -19.86 -0.90 -12.39
N LEU A 193 -21.10 -0.53 -12.05
CA LEU A 193 -22.28 -1.38 -12.21
C LEU A 193 -23.09 -0.94 -13.44
N TYR A 194 -23.71 -1.91 -14.12
CA TYR A 194 -24.76 -1.61 -15.08
C TYR A 194 -25.98 -1.08 -14.33
N LYS A 195 -26.63 -0.06 -14.89
CA LYS A 195 -27.94 0.36 -14.41
C LYS A 195 -28.93 -0.77 -14.70
N VAL A 196 -29.49 -1.35 -13.65
CA VAL A 196 -30.61 -2.30 -13.78
C VAL A 196 -31.81 -1.49 -14.26
N GLN A 197 -32.35 -1.85 -15.42
CA GLN A 197 -33.60 -1.30 -15.95
C GLN A 197 -34.80 -1.92 -15.24
#